data_AF-A0A6M0A2I7-F1
#
_entry.id   AF-A0A6M0A2I7-F1
#
_cell.length_a   1.000
_cell.length_b   1.000
_cell.length_c   1.000
_cell.angle_alpha   90.00
_cell.angle_beta   90.00
_cell.angle_gamma   90.00
#
_symmetry.space_group_name_H-M   'P 1'
#
loop_
_entity.id
_entity.type
_entity.pdbx_description
1 polymer ?
#
loop_
_entity_poly.entity_id
_entity_poly.type
_entity_poly.pdbx_seq_one_letter_code
_entity_poly.pdbx_strand_id
1 'polypeptide(L)'
;MKINIQSLSLFTLATICVCLSPINARANDNLENTSISNTANLVSSKPSPTIAFRGRNITLTGQNLTTADVVQVAKHGAKVTINNEALSRVQKSHEILLLAAESGHKIYGLTAGVGLNKDQAFVNATGGLDEEVIRVSKEFNRNLIYAHSAGAGPEMPEEVVRAIMVTRLNAILFGSTGAQLRVAELYRDFLNNDITPVIPFY
;
A
#
# COMPACT_ATOMS: atom_id res chain seq x y z
N MET A 1 39.78 33.86 7.73
CA MET A 1 39.50 34.92 6.74
C MET A 1 38.09 34.69 6.22
N LYS A 2 37.17 35.62 6.52
CA LYS A 2 35.72 35.49 6.30
C LYS A 2 35.37 35.84 4.84
N ILE A 3 34.46 35.10 4.22
CA ILE A 3 33.83 35.48 2.95
C ILE A 3 32.36 35.76 3.23
N ASN A 4 31.93 36.99 2.94
CA ASN A 4 30.54 37.40 2.86
C ASN A 4 30.46 38.51 1.81
N ILE A 5 29.69 38.30 0.74
CA ILE A 5 28.98 39.37 0.03
C ILE A 5 27.59 38.84 -0.32
N GLN A 6 26.60 39.49 0.30
CA GLN A 6 25.18 39.42 -0.01
C GLN A 6 24.87 40.14 -1.33
N SER A 7 23.92 39.64 -2.11
CA SER A 7 22.82 40.49 -2.60
C SER A 7 21.62 39.61 -2.98
N LEU A 8 20.45 40.09 -2.57
CA LEU A 8 19.15 39.44 -2.54
C LEU A 8 18.22 40.17 -3.54
N SER A 9 17.12 39.51 -3.92
CA SER A 9 15.93 40.01 -4.65
C SER A 9 16.10 40.15 -6.19
N LEU A 10 15.17 39.74 -7.04
CA LEU A 10 13.71 39.85 -6.99
C LEU A 10 13.00 38.63 -7.63
N PHE A 11 11.90 38.21 -7.01
CA PHE A 11 10.76 37.54 -7.67
C PHE A 11 10.15 38.48 -8.74
N THR A 12 9.61 37.92 -9.85
CA THR A 12 8.20 37.97 -10.32
C THR A 12 8.09 37.78 -11.86
N LEU A 13 7.02 37.07 -12.27
CA LEU A 13 6.43 36.83 -13.62
C LEU A 13 7.02 35.69 -14.47
N ALA A 14 6.40 34.50 -14.56
CA ALA A 14 5.07 34.12 -15.10
C ALA A 14 5.05 33.87 -16.62
N THR A 15 4.95 32.59 -16.99
CA THR A 15 4.27 32.02 -18.18
C THR A 15 4.17 30.51 -17.88
N ILE A 16 3.12 29.99 -17.23
CA ILE A 16 1.74 29.73 -17.67
C ILE A 16 1.63 28.71 -18.83
N CYS A 17 1.04 27.56 -18.44
CA CYS A 17 0.14 26.68 -19.20
C CYS A 17 0.74 25.55 -20.05
N VAL A 18 0.72 24.32 -19.49
CA VAL A 18 0.08 23.16 -20.15
C VAL A 18 -0.71 22.34 -19.10
N CYS A 19 -2.03 22.50 -19.18
CA CYS A 19 -3.09 21.50 -19.03
C CYS A 19 -3.15 20.57 -17.80
N LEU A 20 -3.97 21.03 -16.85
CA LEU A 20 -5.06 20.31 -16.16
C LEU A 20 -5.10 18.78 -16.29
N SER A 21 -4.74 18.09 -15.21
CA SER A 21 -5.58 17.00 -14.68
C SER A 21 -6.14 17.50 -13.35
N PRO A 22 -7.45 17.39 -13.08
CA PRO A 22 -7.97 17.80 -11.77
C PRO A 22 -7.35 16.88 -10.72
N ILE A 23 -6.67 17.47 -9.75
CA ILE A 23 -6.44 16.85 -8.45
C ILE A 23 -7.82 16.39 -7.98
N ASN A 24 -8.04 15.08 -7.91
CA ASN A 24 -9.29 14.49 -7.45
C ASN A 24 -9.40 14.72 -5.93
N ALA A 25 -9.72 15.94 -5.54
CA ALA A 25 -10.08 16.32 -4.19
C ALA A 25 -11.52 15.85 -3.92
N ARG A 26 -11.72 14.54 -3.73
CA ARG A 26 -12.90 14.02 -3.03
C ARG A 26 -12.65 14.01 -1.52
N ALA A 27 -12.30 15.17 -0.98
CA ALA A 27 -12.19 15.39 0.45
C ALA A 27 -13.22 16.48 0.84
N ASN A 28 -14.26 16.04 1.56
CA ASN A 28 -15.21 16.84 2.34
C ASN A 28 -16.20 17.76 1.61
N ASP A 29 -17.39 17.22 1.34
CA ASP A 29 -18.65 17.99 1.25
C ASP A 29 -19.71 17.55 2.29
N ASN A 30 -19.32 16.82 3.35
CA ASN A 30 -20.25 16.34 4.39
C ASN A 30 -19.82 16.68 5.83
N LEU A 31 -19.23 17.87 6.05
CA LEU A 31 -18.82 18.31 7.40
C LEU A 31 -19.71 19.40 8.04
N GLU A 32 -20.91 19.64 7.52
CA GLU A 32 -21.89 20.47 8.22
C GLU A 32 -23.19 19.69 8.43
N ASN A 33 -23.59 19.55 9.70
CA ASN A 33 -24.87 19.05 10.23
C ASN A 33 -25.00 17.58 10.64
N THR A 34 -24.13 17.05 11.51
CA THR A 34 -24.48 15.79 12.24
C THR A 34 -23.89 15.63 13.64
N SER A 35 -23.55 16.70 14.34
CA SER A 35 -22.80 16.62 15.60
C SER A 35 -23.60 16.84 16.90
N ILE A 36 -24.93 17.06 16.89
CA ILE A 36 -25.66 17.34 18.16
C ILE A 36 -26.94 16.51 18.42
N SER A 37 -27.53 15.79 17.45
CA SER A 37 -28.86 15.16 17.66
C SER A 37 -28.91 13.63 17.86
N ASN A 38 -27.81 12.88 17.72
CA ASN A 38 -27.88 11.40 17.72
C ASN A 38 -27.35 10.67 18.97
N THR A 39 -26.93 11.38 20.02
CA THR A 39 -26.42 10.76 21.26
C THR A 39 -27.52 10.33 22.25
N ALA A 40 -28.79 10.66 22.01
CA ALA A 40 -29.87 10.41 22.97
C ALA A 40 -30.53 9.01 22.87
N ASN A 41 -30.28 8.22 21.82
CA ASN A 41 -31.01 6.95 21.58
C ASN A 41 -30.18 5.66 21.79
N LEU A 42 -28.98 5.73 22.38
CA LEU A 42 -28.09 4.57 22.54
C LEU A 42 -28.23 3.81 23.87
N VAL A 43 -29.21 4.15 24.71
CA VAL A 43 -29.45 3.48 26.00
C VAL A 43 -30.89 2.93 26.08
N SER A 44 -31.23 1.96 25.23
CA SER A 44 -32.03 0.78 25.62
C SER A 44 -32.39 -0.06 24.39
N SER A 45 -31.62 -1.12 24.13
CA SER A 45 -32.21 -2.30 23.49
C SER A 45 -31.40 -3.53 23.91
N LYS A 46 -32.12 -4.55 24.40
CA LYS A 46 -31.57 -5.87 24.75
C LYS A 46 -30.78 -6.45 23.56
N PRO A 47 -29.73 -7.26 23.79
CA PRO A 47 -29.06 -7.95 22.69
C PRO A 47 -30.04 -8.94 22.05
N SER A 48 -30.55 -8.57 20.87
CA SER A 48 -31.28 -9.45 19.95
C SER A 48 -30.27 -10.21 19.07
N PRO A 49 -30.65 -11.39 18.55
CA PRO A 49 -29.72 -12.49 18.32
C PRO A 49 -28.72 -12.17 17.21
N THR A 50 -27.50 -12.70 17.36
CA THR A 50 -26.43 -12.71 16.37
C THR A 50 -27.00 -13.08 15.00
N ILE A 51 -27.20 -12.06 14.15
CA ILE A 51 -27.46 -12.27 12.73
C ILE A 51 -26.16 -12.87 12.18
N ALA A 52 -26.19 -14.17 11.90
CA ALA A 52 -25.14 -14.83 11.14
C ALA A 52 -25.02 -14.11 9.78
N PHE A 53 -24.02 -13.25 9.64
CA PHE A 53 -23.79 -12.46 8.44
C PHE A 53 -23.33 -13.41 7.32
N ARG A 54 -24.28 -13.92 6.54
CA ARG A 54 -24.01 -14.74 5.36
C ARG A 54 -23.23 -13.92 4.32
N GLY A 55 -21.96 -14.29 4.11
CA GLY A 55 -21.31 -14.31 2.80
C GLY A 55 -21.32 -13.04 1.96
N ARG A 56 -21.01 -11.85 2.50
CA ARG A 56 -20.67 -10.72 1.63
C ARG A 56 -19.33 -11.00 0.95
N ASN A 57 -19.32 -10.86 -0.37
CA ASN A 57 -18.10 -10.81 -1.17
C ASN A 57 -17.72 -9.33 -1.36
N ILE A 58 -16.48 -8.98 -1.03
CA ILE A 58 -15.91 -7.65 -1.28
C ILE A 58 -15.03 -7.74 -2.52
N THR A 59 -15.33 -6.92 -3.54
CA THR A 59 -14.48 -6.81 -4.74
C THR A 59 -13.52 -5.64 -4.58
N LEU A 60 -12.23 -5.92 -4.55
CA LEU A 60 -11.19 -4.90 -4.47
C LEU A 60 -10.81 -4.39 -5.85
N THR A 61 -10.81 -3.07 -5.98
CA THR A 61 -10.40 -2.37 -7.20
C THR A 61 -9.11 -1.58 -7.02
N GLY A 62 -8.57 -1.48 -5.81
CA GLY A 62 -7.42 -0.64 -5.49
C GLY A 62 -7.73 0.83 -5.21
N GLN A 63 -9.00 1.25 -5.31
CA GLN A 63 -9.37 2.69 -5.23
C GLN A 63 -10.56 2.97 -4.31
N ASN A 64 -11.47 2.01 -4.13
CA ASN A 64 -12.78 2.27 -3.50
C ASN A 64 -13.03 1.41 -2.24
N LEU A 65 -11.98 1.01 -1.52
CA LEU A 65 -12.12 0.26 -0.26
C LEU A 65 -12.61 1.19 0.85
N THR A 66 -13.77 0.89 1.44
CA THR A 66 -14.31 1.68 2.56
C THR A 66 -13.92 1.09 3.92
N THR A 67 -14.02 1.87 4.99
CA THR A 67 -13.81 1.38 6.36
C THR A 67 -14.82 0.30 6.75
N ALA A 68 -16.06 0.39 6.25
CA ALA A 68 -17.06 -0.65 6.44
C ALA A 68 -16.64 -1.97 5.79
N ASP A 69 -16.11 -1.94 4.57
CA ASP A 69 -15.60 -3.13 3.89
C ASP A 69 -14.42 -3.77 4.64
N VAL A 70 -13.51 -2.94 5.17
CA VAL A 70 -12.41 -3.41 6.03
C VAL A 70 -12.96 -4.16 7.23
N VAL A 71 -13.96 -3.62 7.93
CA VAL A 71 -14.60 -4.30 9.07
C VAL A 71 -15.26 -5.61 8.64
N GLN A 72 -15.92 -5.62 7.47
CA GLN A 72 -16.52 -6.86 6.93
C GLN A 72 -15.49 -7.97 6.70
N VAL A 73 -14.32 -7.65 6.14
CA VAL A 73 -13.28 -8.65 5.89
C VAL A 73 -12.57 -9.05 7.18
N ALA A 74 -12.25 -8.07 8.03
CA ALA A 74 -11.49 -8.24 9.25
C ALA A 74 -12.25 -9.00 10.35
N LYS A 75 -13.47 -8.56 10.66
CA LYS A 75 -14.27 -9.08 11.79
C LYS A 75 -15.31 -10.11 11.38
N HIS A 76 -15.82 -10.01 10.14
CA HIS A 76 -16.96 -10.83 9.69
C HIS A 76 -16.57 -11.87 8.63
N GLY A 77 -15.28 -12.00 8.30
CA GLY A 77 -14.78 -13.04 7.38
C GLY A 77 -15.32 -12.91 5.95
N ALA A 78 -15.72 -11.70 5.52
CA ALA A 78 -16.16 -11.47 4.14
C ALA A 78 -15.08 -11.92 3.15
N LYS A 79 -15.48 -12.68 2.13
CA LYS A 79 -14.54 -13.18 1.11
C LYS A 79 -14.16 -12.04 0.16
N VAL A 80 -12.93 -12.09 -0.32
CA VAL A 80 -12.30 -11.07 -1.14
C VAL A 80 -12.15 -11.58 -2.58
N THR A 81 -12.54 -10.74 -3.53
CA THR A 81 -12.27 -10.93 -4.96
C THR A 81 -11.51 -9.72 -5.48
N ILE A 82 -10.79 -9.90 -6.59
CA ILE A 82 -10.00 -8.83 -7.20
C ILE A 82 -10.58 -8.54 -8.58
N ASN A 83 -10.81 -7.27 -8.87
CA ASN A 83 -11.24 -6.85 -10.20
C ASN A 83 -10.12 -7.05 -11.25
N ASN A 84 -10.48 -7.52 -12.45
CA ASN A 84 -9.52 -7.81 -13.53
C ASN A 84 -8.71 -6.60 -13.98
N GLU A 85 -9.28 -5.39 -13.97
CA GLU A 85 -8.55 -4.17 -14.33
C GLU A 85 -7.47 -3.86 -13.28
N ALA A 86 -7.76 -4.13 -11.99
CA ALA A 86 -6.77 -3.97 -10.93
C ALA A 86 -5.60 -4.95 -11.09
N LEU A 87 -5.87 -6.22 -11.43
CA LEU A 87 -4.83 -7.19 -11.78
C LEU A 87 -3.99 -6.71 -12.97
N SER A 88 -4.63 -6.19 -14.02
CA SER A 88 -3.93 -5.63 -15.19
C SER A 88 -3.04 -4.44 -14.83
N ARG A 89 -3.45 -3.57 -13.91
CA ARG A 89 -2.60 -2.46 -13.44
C ARG A 89 -1.38 -2.95 -12.66
N VAL A 90 -1.55 -3.93 -11.77
CA VAL A 90 -0.42 -4.53 -11.04
C VAL A 90 0.59 -5.15 -11.99
N GLN A 91 0.10 -5.95 -12.95
CA GLN A 91 0.91 -6.55 -14.01
C GLN A 91 1.74 -5.51 -14.77
N LYS A 92 1.08 -4.47 -15.31
CA LYS A 92 1.75 -3.39 -16.06
C LYS A 92 2.75 -2.63 -15.20
N SER A 93 2.42 -2.35 -13.95
CA SER A 93 3.33 -1.69 -13.00
C SER A 93 4.62 -2.50 -12.80
N HIS A 94 4.49 -3.82 -12.65
CA HIS A 94 5.62 -4.72 -12.51
C HIS A 94 6.47 -4.79 -13.78
N GLU A 95 5.85 -4.88 -14.95
CA GLU A 95 6.54 -4.90 -16.24
C GLU A 95 7.35 -3.62 -16.48
N ILE A 96 6.77 -2.45 -16.18
CA ILE A 96 7.48 -1.16 -16.27
C ILE A 96 8.69 -1.12 -15.33
N LEU A 97 8.53 -1.62 -14.11
CA LEU A 97 9.62 -1.70 -13.13
C LEU A 97 10.79 -2.55 -13.65
N LEU A 98 10.49 -3.72 -14.22
CA LEU A 98 11.50 -4.62 -14.78
C LEU A 98 12.17 -4.01 -16.03
N LEU A 99 11.41 -3.41 -16.93
CA LEU A 99 11.95 -2.74 -18.12
C LEU A 99 12.91 -1.60 -17.72
N ALA A 100 12.54 -0.81 -16.71
CA ALA A 100 13.41 0.26 -16.22
C ALA A 100 14.71 -0.29 -15.62
N ALA A 101 14.62 -1.37 -14.84
CA ALA A 101 15.78 -2.06 -14.26
C ALA A 101 16.69 -2.65 -15.36
N GLU A 102 16.10 -3.31 -16.35
CA GLU A 102 16.81 -3.88 -17.50
C GLU A 102 17.50 -2.80 -18.34
N SER A 103 16.89 -1.62 -18.46
CA SER A 103 17.46 -0.46 -19.15
C SER A 103 18.54 0.26 -18.32
N GLY A 104 18.93 -0.31 -17.16
CA GLY A 104 19.99 0.21 -16.31
C GLY A 104 19.60 1.41 -15.42
N HIS A 105 18.30 1.67 -15.23
CA HIS A 105 17.89 2.75 -14.34
C HIS A 105 18.17 2.38 -12.87
N LYS A 106 18.65 3.37 -12.11
CA LYS A 106 18.82 3.26 -10.66
C LYS A 106 17.46 3.38 -9.98
N ILE A 107 17.01 2.31 -9.35
CA ILE A 107 15.69 2.18 -8.71
C ILE A 107 15.89 1.85 -7.24
N TYR A 108 15.42 2.74 -6.37
CA TYR A 108 15.49 2.60 -4.92
C TYR A 108 14.78 1.31 -4.45
N GLY A 109 15.49 0.49 -3.68
CA GLY A 109 14.97 -0.77 -3.15
C GLY A 109 14.95 -1.94 -4.15
N LEU A 110 15.40 -1.74 -5.39
CA LEU A 110 15.49 -2.80 -6.40
C LEU A 110 16.91 -2.97 -6.95
N THR A 111 17.49 -1.90 -7.52
CA THR A 111 18.87 -1.88 -8.05
C THR A 111 19.80 -1.01 -7.20
N ALA A 112 19.23 -0.15 -6.35
CA ALA A 112 19.93 0.66 -5.36
C ALA A 112 19.44 0.37 -3.94
N GLY A 113 20.32 0.57 -2.96
CA GLY A 113 20.02 0.35 -1.54
C GLY A 113 18.88 1.23 -1.03
N VAL A 114 18.56 1.03 0.25
CA VAL A 114 17.51 1.77 0.96
C VAL A 114 18.07 2.55 2.14
N GLY A 115 17.35 3.58 2.60
CA GLY A 115 17.73 4.38 3.77
C GLY A 115 19.10 5.04 3.60
N LEU A 116 19.97 4.87 4.60
CA LEU A 116 21.35 5.38 4.56
C LEU A 116 22.17 4.81 3.39
N ASN A 117 21.78 3.64 2.87
CA ASN A 117 22.46 2.97 1.76
C ASN A 117 21.86 3.32 0.38
N LYS A 118 20.96 4.31 0.28
CA LYS A 118 20.30 4.70 -0.99
C LYS A 118 21.26 5.03 -2.13
N ASP A 119 22.47 5.49 -1.78
CA ASP A 119 23.48 5.89 -2.75
C ASP A 119 24.32 4.69 -3.22
N GLN A 120 24.28 3.57 -2.50
CA GLN A 120 24.98 2.33 -2.83
C GLN A 120 24.18 1.51 -3.87
N ALA A 121 24.83 1.13 -4.96
CA ALA A 121 24.32 0.12 -5.87
C ALA A 121 24.81 -1.25 -5.40
N PHE A 122 23.88 -2.19 -5.15
CA PHE A 122 24.23 -3.57 -4.81
C PHE A 122 24.05 -4.52 -6.00
N VAL A 123 23.44 -4.04 -7.08
CA VAL A 123 23.34 -4.70 -8.38
C VAL A 123 23.97 -3.79 -9.42
N ASN A 124 24.86 -4.32 -10.25
CA ASN A 124 25.39 -3.59 -11.40
C ASN A 124 24.40 -3.69 -12.56
N ALA A 125 23.35 -2.87 -12.54
CA ALA A 125 22.41 -2.76 -13.66
C ALA A 125 23.03 -1.91 -14.78
N THR A 126 24.11 -2.39 -15.40
CA THR A 126 24.74 -1.76 -16.59
C THR A 126 23.99 -2.04 -17.89
N GLY A 127 22.75 -2.54 -17.80
CA GLY A 127 21.96 -3.07 -18.90
C GLY A 127 21.84 -4.60 -18.80
N GLY A 128 20.61 -5.10 -18.69
CA GLY A 128 20.30 -6.53 -18.57
C GLY A 128 19.91 -7.00 -17.17
N LEU A 129 19.01 -7.99 -17.10
CA LEU A 129 18.63 -8.74 -15.90
C LEU A 129 19.17 -10.17 -15.99
N ASP A 130 20.48 -10.33 -15.93
CA ASP A 130 21.10 -11.65 -15.93
C ASP A 130 20.79 -12.44 -14.63
N GLU A 131 21.14 -13.73 -14.62
CA GLU A 131 20.85 -14.61 -13.49
C GLU A 131 21.51 -14.14 -12.18
N GLU A 132 22.70 -13.53 -12.26
CA GLU A 132 23.45 -13.06 -11.10
C GLU A 132 22.81 -11.81 -10.51
N VAL A 133 22.42 -10.85 -11.35
CA VAL A 133 21.63 -9.66 -10.99
C VAL A 133 20.34 -10.07 -10.26
N ILE A 134 19.60 -11.03 -10.84
CA ILE A 134 18.36 -11.54 -10.24
C ILE A 134 18.64 -12.21 -8.90
N ARG A 135 19.72 -13.00 -8.79
CA ARG A 135 20.10 -13.70 -7.56
C ARG A 135 20.44 -12.70 -6.44
N VAL A 136 21.28 -11.70 -6.72
CA VAL A 136 21.66 -10.66 -5.76
C VAL A 136 20.45 -9.83 -5.33
N SER A 137 19.56 -9.46 -6.26
CA SER A 137 18.34 -8.73 -5.94
C SER A 137 17.40 -9.53 -5.02
N LYS A 138 17.24 -10.84 -5.27
CA LYS A 138 16.47 -11.73 -4.39
C LYS A 138 17.06 -11.81 -2.98
N GLU A 139 18.37 -11.96 -2.88
CA GLU A 139 19.07 -12.03 -1.59
C GLU A 139 18.92 -10.71 -0.80
N PHE A 140 19.08 -9.57 -1.48
CA PHE A 140 18.84 -8.26 -0.88
C PHE A 140 17.41 -8.13 -0.33
N ASN A 141 16.39 -8.48 -1.12
CA ASN A 141 14.98 -8.39 -0.69
C ASN A 141 14.67 -9.36 0.46
N ARG A 142 15.25 -10.56 0.48
CA ARG A 142 15.14 -11.50 1.61
C ARG A 142 15.74 -10.90 2.88
N ASN A 143 16.94 -10.33 2.79
CA ASN A 143 17.62 -9.74 3.94
C ASN A 143 16.92 -8.47 4.45
N LEU A 144 16.26 -7.71 3.57
CA LEU A 144 15.39 -6.61 4.00
C LEU A 144 14.25 -7.11 4.88
N ILE A 145 13.59 -8.22 4.52
CA ILE A 145 12.54 -8.80 5.36
C ILE A 145 13.10 -9.16 6.72
N TYR A 146 14.27 -9.82 6.78
CA TYR A 146 14.89 -10.18 8.05
C TYR A 146 15.30 -8.98 8.90
N ALA A 147 15.89 -7.95 8.29
CA ALA A 147 16.28 -6.73 8.99
C ALA A 147 15.09 -5.98 9.60
N HIS A 148 13.87 -6.17 9.07
CA HIS A 148 12.64 -5.56 9.57
C HIS A 148 11.75 -6.55 10.35
N SER A 149 12.19 -7.80 10.51
CA SER A 149 11.50 -8.81 11.33
C SER A 149 11.91 -8.66 12.80
N ALA A 150 11.82 -7.44 13.32
CA ALA A 150 12.07 -7.10 14.70
C ALA A 150 10.77 -6.50 15.25
N GLY A 151 10.10 -7.28 16.11
CA GLY A 151 8.91 -6.82 16.82
C GLY A 151 8.88 -7.42 18.22
N ALA A 152 8.17 -6.77 19.13
CA ALA A 152 8.09 -7.12 20.54
C ALA A 152 6.66 -7.01 21.08
N GLY A 153 6.46 -7.56 22.28
CA GLY A 153 5.17 -7.53 22.97
C GLY A 153 4.22 -8.64 22.53
N PRO A 154 2.93 -8.56 22.92
CA PRO A 154 1.95 -9.59 22.63
C PRO A 154 1.61 -9.64 21.14
N GLU A 155 1.05 -10.77 20.72
CA GLU A 155 0.49 -10.93 19.38
C GLU A 155 -0.67 -9.96 19.18
N MET A 156 -0.71 -9.34 18.00
CA MET A 156 -1.79 -8.44 17.60
C MET A 156 -3.08 -9.24 17.37
N PRO A 157 -4.27 -8.70 17.75
CA PRO A 157 -5.54 -9.37 17.50
C PRO A 157 -5.73 -9.68 16.01
N GLU A 158 -6.26 -10.86 15.71
CA GLU A 158 -6.36 -11.38 14.35
C GLU A 158 -7.13 -10.42 13.43
N GLU A 159 -8.21 -9.81 13.92
CA GLU A 159 -9.01 -8.87 13.15
C GLU A 159 -8.20 -7.63 12.73
N VAL A 160 -7.24 -7.20 13.55
CA VAL A 160 -6.37 -6.05 13.22
C VAL A 160 -5.38 -6.47 12.14
N VAL A 161 -4.80 -7.66 12.24
CA VAL A 161 -3.89 -8.18 11.21
C VAL A 161 -4.64 -8.38 9.88
N ARG A 162 -5.84 -8.93 9.90
CA ARG A 162 -6.69 -9.07 8.69
C ARG A 162 -7.05 -7.71 8.10
N ALA A 163 -7.30 -6.69 8.92
CA ALA A 163 -7.50 -5.31 8.47
C ALA A 163 -6.25 -4.74 7.78
N ILE A 164 -5.05 -5.00 8.32
CA ILE A 164 -3.77 -4.64 7.70
C ILE A 164 -3.64 -5.34 6.34
N MET A 165 -3.93 -6.64 6.28
CA MET A 165 -3.81 -7.43 5.05
C MET A 165 -4.73 -6.94 3.93
N VAL A 166 -6.03 -6.72 4.19
CA VAL A 166 -6.96 -6.24 3.16
C VAL A 166 -6.61 -4.82 2.69
N THR A 167 -6.18 -3.97 3.62
CA THR A 167 -5.73 -2.60 3.29
C THR A 167 -4.48 -2.64 2.43
N ARG A 168 -3.51 -3.49 2.78
CA ARG A 168 -2.26 -3.67 2.02
C ARG A 168 -2.53 -4.25 0.64
N LEU A 169 -3.41 -5.23 0.52
CA LEU A 169 -3.85 -5.77 -0.76
C LEU A 169 -4.45 -4.66 -1.63
N ASN A 170 -5.37 -3.85 -1.10
CA ASN A 170 -5.97 -2.76 -1.85
C ASN A 170 -4.91 -1.71 -2.27
N ALA A 171 -3.91 -1.41 -1.44
CA ALA A 171 -2.81 -0.53 -1.81
C ALA A 171 -1.94 -1.11 -2.96
N ILE A 172 -1.67 -2.42 -2.96
CA ILE A 172 -0.97 -3.10 -4.07
C ILE A 172 -1.80 -2.96 -5.37
N LEU A 173 -3.11 -3.19 -5.28
CA LEU A 173 -4.05 -3.13 -6.40
C LEU A 173 -4.21 -1.74 -7.03
N PHE A 174 -3.74 -0.67 -6.36
CA PHE A 174 -3.66 0.64 -6.98
C PHE A 174 -2.78 0.60 -8.24
N GLY A 175 -1.70 -0.21 -8.24
CA GLY A 175 -0.85 -0.45 -9.41
C GLY A 175 0.34 0.50 -9.53
N SER A 176 0.89 0.99 -8.42
CA SER A 176 2.08 1.85 -8.40
C SER A 176 3.24 1.28 -7.57
N THR A 177 3.10 0.07 -7.04
CA THR A 177 4.10 -0.56 -6.16
C THR A 177 5.17 -1.35 -6.92
N GLY A 178 4.92 -1.69 -8.20
CA GLY A 178 5.77 -2.60 -8.98
C GLY A 178 5.85 -4.02 -8.42
N ALA A 179 4.93 -4.42 -7.53
CA ALA A 179 4.88 -5.76 -6.97
C ALA A 179 4.45 -6.80 -8.02
N GLN A 180 4.97 -8.02 -7.90
CA GLN A 180 4.52 -9.16 -8.72
C GLN A 180 3.02 -9.43 -8.49
N LEU A 181 2.31 -9.77 -9.57
CA LEU A 181 0.88 -10.12 -9.53
C LEU A 181 0.58 -11.19 -8.47
N ARG A 182 1.46 -12.19 -8.39
CA ARG A 182 1.34 -13.32 -7.45
C ARG A 182 1.23 -12.88 -5.99
N VAL A 183 1.86 -11.76 -5.61
CA VAL A 183 1.77 -11.23 -4.24
C VAL A 183 0.34 -10.83 -3.92
N ALA A 184 -0.34 -10.12 -4.83
CA ALA A 184 -1.73 -9.71 -4.64
C ALA A 184 -2.67 -10.93 -4.54
N GLU A 185 -2.45 -11.95 -5.36
CA GLU A 185 -3.20 -13.21 -5.31
C GLU A 185 -3.03 -13.93 -3.97
N LEU A 186 -1.79 -14.01 -3.46
CA LEU A 186 -1.51 -14.65 -2.17
C LEU A 186 -2.21 -13.93 -1.01
N TYR A 187 -2.22 -12.59 -0.99
CA TYR A 187 -2.98 -11.83 0.01
C TYR A 187 -4.47 -12.18 -0.04
N ARG A 188 -5.07 -12.22 -1.24
CA ARG A 188 -6.48 -12.63 -1.42
C ARG A 188 -6.70 -14.05 -0.91
N ASP A 189 -5.84 -14.99 -1.30
CA ASP A 189 -5.97 -16.39 -0.95
C ASP A 189 -5.83 -16.59 0.55
N PHE A 190 -4.91 -15.89 1.21
CA PHE A 190 -4.74 -15.96 2.66
C PHE A 190 -5.97 -15.42 3.40
N LEU A 191 -6.49 -14.26 2.99
CA LEU A 191 -7.74 -13.70 3.54
C LEU A 191 -8.93 -14.64 3.35
N ASN A 192 -9.01 -15.32 2.20
CA ASN A 192 -10.10 -16.23 1.86
C ASN A 192 -9.98 -17.62 2.48
N ASN A 193 -8.78 -18.03 2.90
CA ASN A 193 -8.56 -19.31 3.58
C ASN A 193 -8.31 -19.13 5.09
N ASP A 194 -8.56 -17.94 5.61
CA ASP A 194 -8.42 -17.61 7.04
C ASP A 194 -7.00 -17.91 7.57
N ILE A 195 -6.00 -17.61 6.73
CA ILE A 195 -4.58 -17.69 7.04
C ILE A 195 -4.11 -16.29 7.44
N THR A 196 -3.95 -16.06 8.74
CA THR A 196 -3.52 -14.77 9.29
C THR A 196 -2.10 -14.91 9.86
N PRO A 197 -1.12 -14.08 9.43
CA PRO A 197 0.22 -14.12 10.00
C PRO A 197 0.23 -13.58 11.43
N VAL A 198 1.16 -14.07 12.25
CA VAL A 198 1.38 -13.53 13.60
C VAL A 198 2.22 -12.25 13.48
N ILE A 199 1.72 -11.15 14.04
CA ILE A 199 2.40 -9.85 14.06
C ILE A 199 2.50 -9.38 15.53
N PRO A 200 3.69 -9.09 16.07
CA PRO A 200 3.84 -8.46 17.39
C PRO A 200 3.26 -7.04 17.40
N PHE A 201 2.82 -6.56 18.57
CA PHE A 201 2.19 -5.24 18.68
C PHE A 201 3.16 -4.05 18.54
N TYR A 202 4.45 -4.23 18.86
CA TYR A 202 5.47 -3.18 18.84
C TYR A 202 6.63 -3.50 17.90
#